data_AF-A0A975B646-F1
#
_entry.id   AF-A0A975B646-F1
#
_cell.length_a   1.000
_cell.length_b   1.000
_cell.length_c   1.000
_cell.angle_alpha   90.00
_cell.angle_beta   90.00
_cell.angle_gamma   90.00
#
_symmetry.space_group_name_H-M   'P 1'
#
loop_
_entity.id
_entity.type
_entity.pdbx_description
1 polymer ?
#
loop_
_entity_poly.entity_id
_entity_poly.type
_entity_poly.pdbx_seq_one_letter_code
_entity_poly.pdbx_strand_id
1 'polypeptide(L)' 'MIQYAGKLYGLELKSYTDDSGFKISLHQAARYAKILKLDLIWLVEFVEYIPEGYREKYEQKYNDKESGVVVKPVFVATGE' A
#
# COMPACT_ATOMS: atom_id res chain seq x y z
N MET A 1 -15.36 0.07 -3.81
CA MET A 1 -14.93 -1.32 -3.60
C MET A 1 -15.15 -2.09 -4.88
N ILE A 2 -14.28 -3.06 -5.18
CA ILE A 2 -14.28 -3.86 -6.41
C ILE A 2 -14.54 -5.31 -6.01
N GLN A 3 -15.53 -5.97 -6.62
CA GLN A 3 -15.79 -7.39 -6.37
C GLN A 3 -15.19 -8.21 -7.51
N TYR A 4 -14.27 -9.12 -7.19
CA TYR A 4 -13.57 -9.94 -8.17
C TYR A 4 -13.25 -11.32 -7.59
N ALA A 5 -13.47 -12.38 -8.35
CA ALA A 5 -13.17 -13.77 -7.95
C ALA A 5 -13.68 -14.15 -6.54
N GLY A 6 -14.89 -13.70 -6.18
CA GLY A 6 -15.51 -13.98 -4.87
C GLY A 6 -14.91 -13.18 -3.70
N LYS A 7 -14.04 -12.21 -3.96
CA LYS A 7 -13.39 -11.36 -2.95
C LYS A 7 -13.74 -9.89 -3.16
N LEU A 8 -13.75 -9.13 -2.07
CA LEU A 8 -14.01 -7.69 -2.06
C LEU A 8 -12.69 -6.94 -1.86
N TYR A 9 -12.37 -6.05 -2.77
CA TYR A 9 -11.13 -5.27 -2.79
C TYR A 9 -11.45 -3.78 -2.59
N GLY A 10 -10.64 -3.09 -1.79
CA GLY A 10 -10.56 -1.63 -1.78
C GLY A 10 -9.46 -1.18 -2.74
N LEU A 11 -9.72 -0.14 -3.54
CA LEU A 11 -8.70 0.54 -4.34
C LEU A 11 -8.67 1.99 -3.87
N GLU A 12 -7.50 2.45 -3.49
CA GLU A 12 -7.24 3.84 -3.16
C GLU A 12 -6.07 4.31 -4.01
N LEU A 13 -6.25 5.44 -4.69
CA LEU A 13 -5.20 6.08 -5.46
C LEU A 13 -4.62 7.22 -4.62
N LYS A 14 -3.29 7.24 -4.48
CA LYS A 14 -2.54 8.30 -3.81
C LYS A 14 -1.47 8.83 -4.73
N SER A 15 -1.17 10.11 -4.58
CA SER A 15 -0.01 10.76 -5.16
C SER A 15 0.79 11.39 -4.02
N TYR A 16 2.06 11.01 -3.90
CA TYR A 16 3.03 11.66 -3.04
C TYR A 16 4.36 11.76 -3.79
N THR A 17 5.20 12.73 -3.41
CA THR A 17 6.45 13.02 -4.10
C THR A 17 7.68 12.72 -3.24
N ASP A 18 7.51 12.27 -2.01
CA ASP A 18 8.60 12.05 -1.05
C ASP A 18 8.38 10.85 -0.11
N ASP A 19 9.44 10.48 0.60
CA ASP A 19 9.47 9.36 1.56
C ASP A 19 8.52 9.56 2.76
N SER A 20 8.27 10.81 3.15
CA SER A 20 7.34 11.13 4.24
C SER A 20 5.91 10.81 3.82
N GLY A 21 5.54 11.15 2.58
CA GLY A 21 4.25 10.82 1.97
C GLY A 21 4.03 9.32 1.88
N PHE A 22 5.06 8.54 1.51
CA PHE A 22 5.00 7.08 1.54
C PHE A 22 4.74 6.53 2.95
N LYS A 23 5.42 7.03 3.98
CA LYS A 23 5.16 6.59 5.37
C LYS A 23 3.74 6.92 5.83
N ILE A 24 3.23 8.07 5.43
CA ILE A 24 1.84 8.46 5.72
C ILE A 24 0.86 7.50 5.01
N SER A 25 1.13 7.09 3.76
CA SER A 25 0.27 6.16 3.03
C SER A 25 0.21 4.79 3.71
N LEU A 26 1.33 4.29 4.25
CA LEU A 26 1.37 3.06 5.05
C LEU A 26 0.47 3.13 6.29
N HIS A 27 0.58 4.18 7.10
CA HIS A 27 -0.26 4.37 8.29
C HIS A 27 -1.75 4.50 7.93
N GLN A 28 -2.05 5.22 6.85
CA GLN A 28 -3.41 5.39 6.37
C GLN A 28 -4.03 4.06 5.90
N ALA A 29 -3.28 3.26 5.13
CA ALA A 29 -3.71 1.93 4.70
C ALA A 29 -3.97 1.00 5.89
N ALA A 30 -3.12 1.02 6.92
CA ALA A 30 -3.31 0.24 8.14
C ALA A 30 -4.59 0.64 8.89
N ARG A 31 -4.84 1.95 9.02
CA ARG A 31 -6.08 2.48 9.62
C ARG A 31 -7.32 2.02 8.86
N TYR A 32 -7.29 2.01 7.53
CA TYR A 32 -8.44 1.54 6.73
C TYR A 32 -8.68 0.04 6.87
N ALA A 33 -7.63 -0.76 6.79
CA ALA A 33 -7.72 -2.19 7.04
C ALA A 33 -8.32 -2.49 8.42
N LYS A 34 -7.94 -1.72 9.45
CA LYS A 34 -8.51 -1.85 10.80
C LYS A 34 -10.01 -1.60 10.83
N ILE A 35 -10.48 -0.52 10.19
CA ILE A 35 -11.91 -0.18 10.07
C ILE A 35 -12.68 -1.32 9.37
N LEU A 36 -12.04 -1.93 8.36
CA LEU A 36 -12.60 -3.04 7.59
C LEU A 36 -12.42 -4.41 8.26
N LYS A 37 -11.83 -4.47 9.46
CA LYS A 37 -11.52 -5.71 10.20
C LYS A 37 -10.66 -6.69 9.39
N LEU A 38 -9.68 -6.16 8.66
CA LEU A 38 -8.70 -6.92 7.90
C LEU A 38 -7.36 -6.94 8.65
N ASP A 39 -6.74 -8.12 8.74
CA ASP A 39 -5.40 -8.26 9.33
C ASP A 39 -4.28 -7.91 8.33
N LEU A 40 -4.62 -7.91 7.04
CA LEU A 40 -3.68 -7.67 5.94
C LEU A 40 -4.32 -6.78 4.86
N ILE A 41 -3.54 -5.82 4.37
CA ILE A 41 -3.89 -5.01 3.20
C ILE A 41 -2.71 -4.89 2.25
N TRP A 42 -2.98 -4.91 0.96
CA TRP A 42 -2.01 -4.58 -0.08
C TRP A 42 -2.16 -3.11 -0.45
N LEU A 43 -1.07 -2.36 -0.41
CA LEU A 43 -1.02 -0.97 -0.83
C LEU A 43 -0.31 -0.91 -2.19
N VAL A 44 -1.06 -0.61 -3.24
CA VAL A 44 -0.53 -0.61 -4.61
C VAL A 44 -0.20 0.83 -5.01
N GLU A 45 1.07 1.12 -5.22
CA GLU A 45 1.60 2.43 -5.57
C GLU A 45 1.94 2.46 -7.06
N PHE A 46 1.26 3.33 -7.82
CA PHE A 46 1.52 3.48 -9.25
C PHE A 46 2.55 4.59 -9.47
N VAL A 47 3.63 4.25 -10.16
CA VAL A 47 4.74 5.19 -10.44
C VAL A 47 5.14 5.10 -11.91
N GLU A 48 5.68 6.18 -12.46
CA GLU A 48 6.16 6.20 -13.85
C GLU A 48 7.30 5.20 -14.07
N TYR A 49 8.29 5.22 -13.17
CA TYR A 49 9.41 4.28 -13.16
C TYR A 49 9.76 3.84 -11.74
N ILE A 50 10.35 2.66 -11.61
CA ILE A 50 10.83 2.12 -10.33
C ILE A 50 12.35 2.09 -10.40
N PRO A 51 13.06 2.95 -9.65
CA PRO A 51 14.51 2.92 -9.61
C PRO A 51 15.06 1.58 -9.11
N GLU A 52 16.29 1.24 -9.50
CA GLU A 52 16.98 0.07 -8.96
C GLU A 52 17.09 0.15 -7.43
N GLY A 53 16.86 -0.96 -6.73
CA GLY A 53 16.90 -1.02 -5.26
C GLY A 53 15.64 -0.52 -4.56
N TYR A 54 14.70 0.13 -5.27
CA TYR A 54 13.49 0.67 -4.62
C TYR A 54 12.53 -0.43 -4.17
N ARG A 55 12.40 -1.51 -4.92
CA ARG A 55 11.54 -2.63 -4.52
C ARG A 55 12.05 -3.26 -3.22
N GLU A 56 13.34 -3.51 -3.15
CA GLU A 56 14.00 -4.06 -1.97
C GLU A 56 13.86 -3.14 -0.76
N LYS A 57 13.92 -1.82 -0.98
CA LYS A 57 13.79 -0.83 0.09
C LYS A 57 12.35 -0.67 0.57
N TYR A 58 11.39 -0.61 -0.35
CA TYR A 58 10.03 -0.12 -0.06
C TYR A 58 8.93 -1.18 -0.10
N GLU A 59 9.09 -2.30 -0.83
CA GLU A 59 8.10 -3.39 -0.86
C GLU A 59 8.24 -4.36 0.34
N GLN A 60 8.75 -3.85 1.46
CA GLN A 60 8.89 -4.59 2.70
C GLN A 60 7.57 -4.58 3.47
N LYS A 61 7.29 -5.65 4.21
CA LYS A 61 6.12 -5.70 5.09
C LYS A 61 6.21 -4.60 6.14
N TYR A 62 5.17 -3.79 6.23
CA TYR A 62 5.03 -2.80 7.26
C TYR A 62 4.02 -3.28 8.31
N ASN A 63 4.51 -3.50 9.54
CA ASN A 63 3.67 -3.89 10.67
C ASN A 63 3.28 -2.64 11.45
N ASP A 64 2.04 -2.20 11.32
CA ASP A 64 1.54 -1.05 12.05
C ASP A 64 1.26 -1.43 13.50
N LYS A 65 2.07 -0.90 14.43
CA LYS A 65 2.02 -1.29 15.85
C LYS A 65 0.72 -0.86 16.54
N GLU A 66 0.07 0.20 16.05
CA GLU A 66 -1.15 0.73 16.64
C GLU A 66 -2.36 -0.13 16.29
N SER A 67 -2.53 -0.45 15.00
CA SER A 67 -3.68 -1.22 14.52
C SER A 67 -3.48 -2.74 14.59
N GLY A 68 -2.23 -3.21 14.57
CA GLY A 68 -1.85 -4.62 14.44
C GLY A 68 -1.91 -5.13 12.99
N VAL A 69 -2.19 -4.26 12.01
CA VAL A 69 -2.34 -4.63 10.60
C VAL A 69 -0.99 -4.78 9.91
N VAL A 70 -0.90 -5.75 9.01
CA VAL A 70 0.22 -5.88 8.06
C VAL A 70 -0.13 -5.18 6.74
N VAL A 71 0.64 -4.15 6.38
CA VAL A 71 0.57 -3.50 5.07
C VAL A 71 1.66 -4.08 4.16
N LYS A 72 1.27 -4.48 2.95
CA LYS A 72 2.18 -4.94 1.88
C LYS A 72 2.20 -3.92 0.74
N PRO A 73 3.14 -2.96 0.76
CA PRO A 73 3.35 -2.05 -0.36
C PRO A 73 3.84 -2.80 -1.60
N VAL A 74 3.34 -2.42 -2.78
CA VAL A 74 3.76 -2.93 -4.08
C VAL A 74 3.79 -1.77 -5.07
N PHE A 75 4.93 -1.56 -5.72
CA PHE A 75 5.07 -0.58 -6.79
C PHE A 75 4.72 -1.22 -8.14
N VAL A 76 3.86 -0.53 -8.87
CA VAL A 76 3.47 -0.85 -10.25
C VAL A 76 3.98 0.26 -11.14
N ALA A 77 4.95 -0.08 -12.00
CA ALA A 77 5.41 0.84 -13.03
C ALA A 77 4.31 0.93 -14.10
N THR A 78 3.80 2.12 -14.35
CA THR A 78 2.83 2.35 -15.44
C THR A 78 3.51 2.60 -16.78
N GLY A 79 4.80 2.97 -16.75
CA GLY A 79 5.53 3.42 -17.92
C GLY A 79 5.05 4.77 -18.42
N GLU A 80 5.96 5.47 -19.08
CA GLU A 80 5.68 6.17 -20.34
C GLU A 80 6.32 5.35 -21.47
#